data_AF-A0A126QYS1-F1
#
_entry.id   AF-A0A126QYS1-F1
#
_cell.length_a   1.000
_cell.length_b   1.000
_cell.length_c   1.000
_cell.angle_alpha   90.00
_cell.angle_beta   90.00
_cell.angle_gamma   90.00
#
_symmetry.space_group_name_H-M   'P 1'
#
loop_
_entity.id
_entity.type
_entity.pdbx_description
1 polymer ?
#
loop_
_entity_poly.entity_id
_entity_poly.type
_entity_poly.pdbx_seq_one_letter_code
_entity_poly.pdbx_strand_id
1 'polypeptide(L)'
;MIFIQRDGSESRKLSYDNKICLACGICSDSCPTDSLTLGDVLGIARGQAEGNYLVLDNDTCVLCGLCSFACPFGALSFEIDGVDSKELANYPSWTHESAINEEECEFCGRCTVACPQDAILFKRELPDRNDLLKGEISINEEECIYCSVCAELCPADAITVVNIKDACSIEVDEDKCVYCGVCKRACPQEAIKAVCSTCMYSEEFEKVKITGDIFIGSDCINCGWCKEICPVDAAEVTKPFEGEISTTDEECVACGSCVDICSCNAVVLEDNVAKFNQEYCVLCGACVNLCPQERINVSRTGMKLTNISSASWKASLEKLLN
;
A
#
# COMPACT_ATOMS: atom_id res chain seq x y z
N MET A 1 -19.97 -11.12 -4.50
CA MET A 1 -20.18 -10.36 -5.73
C MET A 1 -21.64 -10.43 -6.08
N ILE A 2 -22.32 -9.29 -6.14
CA ILE A 2 -23.72 -9.17 -6.55
C ILE A 2 -23.72 -8.60 -7.96
N PHE A 3 -24.65 -9.02 -8.81
CA PHE A 3 -24.85 -8.40 -10.11
C PHE A 3 -26.33 -8.31 -10.47
N ILE A 4 -26.66 -7.31 -11.30
CA ILE A 4 -27.90 -7.27 -12.09
C ILE A 4 -27.49 -7.43 -13.54
N GLN A 5 -28.19 -8.30 -14.25
CA GLN A 5 -28.09 -8.41 -15.70
C GLN A 5 -29.48 -8.35 -16.33
N ARG A 6 -29.60 -7.64 -17.45
CA ARG A 6 -30.77 -7.68 -18.31
C ARG A 6 -30.33 -7.87 -19.75
N ASP A 7 -30.87 -8.90 -20.38
CA ASP A 7 -30.60 -9.24 -21.77
C ASP A 7 -31.74 -8.75 -22.67
N GLY A 8 -31.39 -8.12 -23.78
CA GLY A 8 -32.33 -7.62 -24.77
C GLY A 8 -31.68 -7.54 -26.16
N SER A 9 -31.87 -6.42 -26.87
CA SER A 9 -31.07 -6.11 -28.06
C SER A 9 -29.60 -5.82 -27.72
N GLU A 10 -29.34 -5.47 -26.47
CA GLU A 10 -28.04 -5.21 -25.86
C GLU A 10 -28.07 -5.91 -24.48
N SER A 11 -26.99 -6.57 -24.11
CA SER A 11 -26.82 -7.18 -22.79
C SER A 11 -26.16 -6.17 -21.86
N ARG A 12 -26.81 -5.84 -20.74
CA ARG A 12 -26.26 -4.92 -19.73
C ARG A 12 -26.09 -5.63 -18.41
N LYS A 13 -24.91 -5.45 -17.80
CA LYS A 13 -24.58 -6.05 -16.51
C LYS A 13 -23.91 -5.03 -15.59
N LEU A 14 -24.46 -4.87 -14.39
CA LEU A 14 -23.86 -4.10 -13.31
C LEU A 14 -23.36 -5.08 -12.25
N SER A 15 -22.08 -5.05 -11.92
CA SER A 15 -21.48 -5.91 -10.89
C SER A 15 -20.96 -5.07 -9.73
N TYR A 16 -21.08 -5.61 -8.52
CA TYR A 16 -20.64 -5.00 -7.27
C TYR A 16 -19.72 -5.94 -6.49
N ASP A 17 -18.58 -5.41 -6.06
CA ASP A 17 -17.64 -6.09 -5.17
C ASP A 17 -17.57 -5.41 -3.79
N ASN A 18 -18.06 -6.13 -2.78
CA ASN A 18 -18.04 -5.68 -1.39
C ASN A 18 -16.63 -5.56 -0.81
N LYS A 19 -15.64 -6.30 -1.34
CA LYS A 19 -14.27 -6.25 -0.82
C LYS A 19 -13.56 -4.93 -1.14
N ILE A 20 -13.93 -4.30 -2.25
CA ILE A 20 -13.38 -3.03 -2.71
C ILE A 20 -14.21 -1.83 -2.18
N CYS A 21 -15.47 -2.08 -1.79
CA CYS A 21 -16.40 -1.03 -1.41
C CYS A 21 -15.99 -0.33 -0.11
N LEU A 22 -15.76 1.00 -0.19
CA LEU A 22 -15.43 1.84 0.97
C LEU A 22 -16.66 2.30 1.78
N ALA A 23 -17.86 1.78 1.47
CA ALA A 23 -19.14 2.17 2.08
C ALA A 23 -19.43 3.70 2.07
N CYS A 24 -18.95 4.39 1.04
CA CYS A 24 -18.89 5.86 1.02
C CYS A 24 -20.19 6.56 0.60
N GLY A 25 -21.18 5.84 0.08
CA GLY A 25 -22.48 6.40 -0.31
C GLY A 25 -22.53 7.10 -1.67
N ILE A 26 -21.39 7.41 -2.32
CA ILE A 26 -21.34 8.14 -3.62
C ILE A 26 -22.27 7.52 -4.69
N CYS A 27 -22.30 6.19 -4.77
CA CYS A 27 -23.16 5.47 -5.71
C CYS A 27 -24.66 5.53 -5.36
N SER A 28 -24.98 5.63 -4.07
CA SER A 28 -26.33 5.88 -3.55
C SER A 28 -26.75 7.31 -3.92
N ASP A 29 -25.94 8.30 -3.59
CA ASP A 29 -26.24 9.73 -3.79
C ASP A 29 -26.38 10.13 -5.26
N SER A 30 -25.64 9.47 -6.13
CA SER A 30 -25.68 9.69 -7.58
C SER A 30 -26.75 8.86 -8.30
N CYS A 31 -27.41 7.90 -7.62
CA CYS A 31 -28.40 7.04 -8.27
C CYS A 31 -29.66 7.85 -8.63
N PRO A 32 -30.07 7.93 -9.91
CA PRO A 32 -31.23 8.73 -10.30
C PRO A 32 -32.58 8.07 -9.95
N THR A 33 -32.57 6.78 -9.59
CA THR A 33 -33.75 5.97 -9.29
C THR A 33 -33.77 5.47 -7.84
N ASP A 34 -32.85 5.95 -7.00
CA ASP A 34 -32.70 5.53 -5.60
C ASP A 34 -32.59 4.00 -5.41
N SER A 35 -32.10 3.30 -6.43
CA SER A 35 -31.99 1.83 -6.45
C SER A 35 -30.81 1.30 -5.65
N LEU A 36 -29.96 2.18 -5.15
CA LEU A 36 -28.79 1.87 -4.36
C LEU A 36 -28.92 2.55 -3.00
N THR A 37 -28.73 1.80 -1.93
CA THR A 37 -28.75 2.31 -0.54
C THR A 37 -27.66 1.64 0.27
N LEU A 38 -27.18 2.31 1.32
CA LEU A 38 -26.23 1.72 2.24
C LEU A 38 -26.92 0.72 3.19
N GLY A 39 -26.27 -0.41 3.43
CA GLY A 39 -26.69 -1.41 4.41
C GLY A 39 -26.26 -1.05 5.85
N ASP A 40 -26.17 -2.06 6.72
CA ASP A 40 -25.63 -1.91 8.08
C ASP A 40 -24.09 -1.77 8.06
N VAL A 41 -23.61 -0.63 7.57
CA VAL A 41 -22.18 -0.39 7.38
C VAL A 41 -21.40 -0.54 8.69
N LEU A 42 -21.95 -0.04 9.80
CA LEU A 42 -21.26 -0.08 11.10
C LEU A 42 -21.18 -1.50 11.65
N GLY A 43 -22.28 -2.25 11.58
CA GLY A 43 -22.30 -3.65 11.99
C GLY A 43 -21.32 -4.49 11.17
N ILE A 44 -21.27 -4.29 9.85
CA ILE A 44 -20.36 -5.01 8.95
C ILE A 44 -18.90 -4.63 9.25
N ALA A 45 -18.58 -3.34 9.35
CA ALA A 45 -17.21 -2.87 9.58
C ALA A 45 -16.63 -3.38 10.91
N ARG A 46 -17.48 -3.58 11.93
CA ARG A 46 -17.08 -4.12 13.24
C ARG A 46 -17.17 -5.66 13.34
N GLY A 47 -17.51 -6.34 12.26
CA GLY A 47 -17.72 -7.80 12.26
C GLY A 47 -18.90 -8.26 13.13
N GLN A 48 -19.84 -7.36 13.40
CA GLN A 48 -21.04 -7.61 14.20
C GLN A 48 -22.25 -8.00 13.35
N ALA A 49 -22.20 -7.75 12.04
CA ALA A 49 -23.21 -8.13 11.06
C ALA A 49 -22.57 -8.75 9.82
N GLU A 50 -23.28 -9.67 9.18
CA GLU A 50 -22.93 -10.18 7.85
C GLU A 50 -23.76 -9.46 6.80
N GLY A 51 -23.16 -9.12 5.66
CA GLY A 51 -23.87 -8.47 4.57
C GLY A 51 -22.96 -7.71 3.63
N ASN A 52 -23.59 -6.91 2.77
CA ASN A 52 -22.91 -6.01 1.87
C ASN A 52 -23.11 -4.56 2.33
N TYR A 53 -22.10 -3.71 2.12
CA TYR A 53 -22.22 -2.29 2.39
C TYR A 53 -23.27 -1.61 1.52
N LEU A 54 -23.53 -2.16 0.33
CA LEU A 54 -24.46 -1.64 -0.64
C LEU A 54 -25.60 -2.64 -0.87
N VAL A 55 -26.83 -2.14 -0.82
CA VAL A 55 -28.06 -2.87 -1.18
C VAL A 55 -28.55 -2.33 -2.52
N LEU A 56 -28.83 -3.24 -3.44
CA LEU A 56 -29.24 -2.94 -4.81
C LEU A 56 -30.64 -3.49 -5.07
N ASP A 57 -31.55 -2.60 -5.45
CA ASP A 57 -32.93 -2.93 -5.82
C ASP A 57 -33.03 -3.22 -7.32
N ASN A 58 -33.33 -4.48 -7.64
CA ASN A 58 -33.43 -4.97 -9.00
C ASN A 58 -34.66 -4.45 -9.76
N ASP A 59 -35.72 -4.07 -9.05
CA ASP A 59 -36.99 -3.66 -9.65
C ASP A 59 -36.95 -2.21 -10.11
N THR A 60 -36.25 -1.34 -9.36
CA THR A 60 -36.11 0.08 -9.68
C THR A 60 -34.86 0.39 -10.51
N CYS A 61 -33.81 -0.46 -10.46
CA CYS A 61 -32.58 -0.22 -11.21
C CYS A 61 -32.86 -0.17 -12.71
N VAL A 62 -32.35 0.84 -13.41
CA VAL A 62 -32.52 0.99 -14.87
C VAL A 62 -31.27 0.64 -15.68
N LEU A 63 -30.22 0.10 -15.03
CA LEU A 63 -28.93 -0.24 -15.67
C LEU A 63 -28.37 0.92 -16.53
N CYS A 64 -28.34 2.12 -15.95
CA CYS A 64 -27.72 3.29 -16.58
C CYS A 64 -26.19 3.28 -16.45
N GLY A 65 -25.63 2.54 -15.49
CA GLY A 65 -24.18 2.46 -15.26
C GLY A 65 -23.58 3.62 -14.45
N LEU A 66 -24.32 4.70 -14.19
CA LEU A 66 -23.80 5.91 -13.54
C LEU A 66 -23.03 5.62 -12.23
N CYS A 67 -23.54 4.72 -11.39
CA CYS A 67 -22.88 4.34 -10.14
C CYS A 67 -21.47 3.73 -10.32
N SER A 68 -21.23 3.02 -11.43
CA SER A 68 -19.91 2.48 -11.79
C SER A 68 -18.91 3.59 -12.13
N PHE A 69 -19.39 4.67 -12.75
CA PHE A 69 -18.57 5.82 -13.12
C PHE A 69 -18.46 6.86 -12.00
N ALA A 70 -19.46 6.95 -11.12
CA ALA A 70 -19.42 7.80 -9.94
C ALA A 70 -18.48 7.23 -8.86
N CYS A 71 -18.26 5.91 -8.83
CA CYS A 71 -17.34 5.27 -7.90
C CYS A 71 -15.87 5.45 -8.35
N PRO A 72 -15.03 6.25 -7.66
CA PRO A 72 -13.63 6.41 -8.04
C PRO A 72 -12.75 5.21 -7.63
N PHE A 73 -13.27 4.30 -6.80
CA PHE A 73 -12.51 3.22 -6.16
C PHE A 73 -12.69 1.85 -6.82
N GLY A 74 -13.53 1.76 -7.87
CA GLY A 74 -13.67 0.53 -8.64
C GLY A 74 -14.53 -0.59 -8.03
N ALA A 75 -15.30 -0.31 -6.97
CA ALA A 75 -16.19 -1.32 -6.35
C ALA A 75 -17.40 -1.71 -7.22
N LEU A 76 -17.68 -0.94 -8.28
CA LEU A 76 -18.78 -1.16 -9.23
C LEU A 76 -18.24 -1.19 -10.66
N SER A 77 -18.60 -2.22 -11.42
CA SER A 77 -18.28 -2.34 -12.86
C SER A 77 -19.57 -2.45 -13.68
N PHE A 78 -19.56 -1.83 -14.85
CA PHE A 78 -20.70 -1.85 -15.77
C PHE A 78 -20.24 -2.36 -17.13
N GLU A 79 -20.86 -3.44 -17.59
CA GLU A 79 -20.55 -4.12 -18.85
C GLU A 79 -21.71 -3.95 -19.83
N ILE A 80 -21.37 -3.72 -21.10
CA ILE A 80 -22.30 -3.66 -22.24
C ILE A 80 -21.82 -4.67 -23.28
N ASP A 81 -22.66 -5.64 -23.61
CA ASP A 81 -22.34 -6.76 -24.52
C ASP A 81 -21.03 -7.48 -24.14
N GLY A 82 -20.75 -7.55 -22.83
CA GLY A 82 -19.57 -8.21 -22.26
C GLY A 82 -18.29 -7.36 -22.26
N VAL A 83 -18.33 -6.11 -22.74
CA VAL A 83 -17.21 -5.16 -22.70
C VAL A 83 -17.37 -4.23 -21.50
N ASP A 84 -16.30 -3.99 -20.74
CA ASP A 84 -16.33 -2.99 -19.67
C ASP A 84 -16.54 -1.60 -20.28
N SER A 85 -17.59 -0.93 -19.83
CA SER A 85 -17.99 0.37 -20.35
C SER A 85 -16.95 1.48 -20.12
N LYS A 86 -15.96 1.28 -19.24
CA LYS A 86 -14.80 2.17 -19.10
C LYS A 86 -13.88 2.16 -20.32
N GLU A 87 -13.92 1.10 -21.14
CA GLU A 87 -13.17 1.03 -22.40
C GLU A 87 -13.85 1.82 -23.53
N LEU A 88 -15.10 2.24 -23.33
CA LEU A 88 -15.89 2.95 -24.32
C LEU A 88 -15.67 4.47 -24.19
N ALA A 89 -15.23 5.10 -25.27
CA ALA A 89 -14.83 6.51 -25.30
C ALA A 89 -15.95 7.53 -24.97
N ASN A 90 -17.22 7.11 -24.91
CA ASN A 90 -18.36 7.98 -24.65
C ASN A 90 -18.75 8.07 -23.17
N TYR A 91 -18.02 7.40 -22.26
CA TYR A 91 -18.32 7.40 -20.83
C TYR A 91 -17.32 8.21 -20.00
N PRO A 92 -17.73 8.70 -18.81
CA PRO A 92 -16.86 9.48 -17.94
C PRO A 92 -15.64 8.68 -17.45
N SER A 93 -14.51 9.37 -17.30
CA SER A 93 -13.26 8.77 -16.81
C SER A 93 -12.62 9.63 -15.73
N TRP A 94 -12.23 8.96 -14.65
CA TRP A 94 -11.46 9.58 -13.58
C TRP A 94 -10.01 9.80 -14.01
N THR A 95 -9.42 10.92 -13.58
CA THR A 95 -8.01 11.26 -13.83
C THR A 95 -7.20 11.36 -12.53
N HIS A 96 -7.71 10.80 -11.44
CA HIS A 96 -6.91 10.59 -10.23
C HIS A 96 -5.95 9.42 -10.44
N GLU A 97 -4.76 9.53 -9.88
CA GLU A 97 -3.71 8.53 -10.06
C GLU A 97 -2.69 8.59 -8.94
N SER A 98 -1.93 7.52 -8.80
CA SER A 98 -0.75 7.48 -7.95
C SER A 98 0.37 6.83 -8.73
N ALA A 99 1.52 7.48 -8.73
CA ALA A 99 2.69 7.04 -9.47
C ALA A 99 3.93 7.17 -8.58
N ILE A 100 4.91 6.28 -8.79
CA ILE A 100 6.23 6.37 -8.17
C ILE A 100 7.26 6.38 -9.29
N ASN A 101 8.10 7.40 -9.30
CA ASN A 101 9.22 7.49 -10.22
C ASN A 101 10.32 6.51 -9.80
N GLU A 102 10.50 5.44 -10.56
CA GLU A 102 11.51 4.41 -10.29
C GLU A 102 12.95 4.92 -10.42
N GLU A 103 13.18 5.98 -11.20
CA GLU A 103 14.52 6.57 -11.35
C GLU A 103 14.94 7.37 -10.12
N GLU A 104 13.98 7.92 -9.37
CA GLU A 104 14.18 8.68 -8.14
C GLU A 104 13.98 7.83 -6.88
N CYS A 105 13.33 6.67 -7.00
CA CYS A 105 13.05 5.79 -5.87
C CYS A 105 14.32 5.12 -5.34
N GLU A 106 14.59 5.28 -4.05
CA GLU A 106 15.71 4.61 -3.36
C GLU A 106 15.33 3.24 -2.76
N PHE A 107 14.15 2.70 -3.12
CA PHE A 107 13.63 1.40 -2.66
C PHE A 107 13.69 1.19 -1.13
N CYS A 108 13.37 2.24 -0.36
CA CYS A 108 13.45 2.21 1.10
C CYS A 108 12.29 1.45 1.79
N GLY A 109 11.19 1.20 1.08
CA GLY A 109 10.03 0.44 1.56
C GLY A 109 9.06 1.18 2.48
N ARG A 110 9.28 2.48 2.76
CA ARG A 110 8.41 3.26 3.65
C ARG A 110 6.97 3.35 3.16
N CYS A 111 6.76 3.55 1.86
CA CYS A 111 5.43 3.65 1.26
C CYS A 111 4.64 2.34 1.36
N THR A 112 5.30 1.17 1.27
CA THR A 112 4.67 -0.13 1.50
C THR A 112 4.17 -0.26 2.93
N VAL A 113 5.00 0.12 3.92
CA VAL A 113 4.60 0.04 5.34
C VAL A 113 3.52 1.06 5.70
N ALA A 114 3.55 2.24 5.08
CA ALA A 114 2.58 3.31 5.36
C ALA A 114 1.25 3.15 4.60
N CYS A 115 1.18 2.30 3.58
CA CYS A 115 0.00 2.16 2.74
C CYS A 115 -1.16 1.53 3.54
N PRO A 116 -2.27 2.26 3.79
CA PRO A 116 -3.38 1.72 4.57
C PRO A 116 -4.19 0.63 3.84
N GLN A 117 -3.88 0.38 2.57
CA GLN A 117 -4.56 -0.60 1.71
C GLN A 117 -3.61 -1.73 1.29
N ASP A 118 -2.37 -1.75 1.78
CA ASP A 118 -1.33 -2.70 1.34
C ASP A 118 -1.16 -2.77 -0.20
N ALA A 119 -1.46 -1.67 -0.88
CA ALA A 119 -1.51 -1.61 -2.34
C ALA A 119 -0.13 -1.44 -2.99
N ILE A 120 0.95 -1.27 -2.22
CA ILE A 120 2.29 -1.00 -2.76
C ILE A 120 3.22 -2.16 -2.47
N LEU A 121 3.67 -2.83 -3.53
CA LEU A 121 4.66 -3.90 -3.47
C LEU A 121 6.01 -3.34 -3.94
N PHE A 122 7.08 -3.66 -3.22
CA PHE A 122 8.42 -3.32 -3.68
C PHE A 122 9.37 -4.50 -3.46
N LYS A 123 10.34 -4.61 -4.36
CA LYS A 123 11.48 -5.52 -4.25
C LYS A 123 12.73 -4.67 -4.31
N ARG A 124 13.67 -4.94 -3.41
CA ARG A 124 15.01 -4.33 -3.43
C ARG A 124 16.04 -5.40 -3.66
N GLU A 125 16.96 -5.12 -4.57
CA GLU A 125 18.15 -5.91 -4.81
C GLU A 125 19.34 -5.21 -4.15
N LEU A 126 20.02 -5.95 -3.28
CA LEU A 126 21.22 -5.48 -2.59
C LEU A 126 22.45 -6.04 -3.30
N PRO A 127 23.58 -5.31 -3.30
CA PRO A 127 24.83 -5.85 -3.82
C PRO A 127 25.26 -7.08 -3.04
N ASP A 128 26.15 -7.87 -3.64
CA ASP A 128 26.84 -8.91 -2.90
C ASP A 128 27.69 -8.28 -1.79
N ARG A 129 27.77 -8.95 -0.65
CA ARG A 129 28.59 -8.47 0.47
C ARG A 129 30.06 -8.38 0.08
N ASN A 130 30.53 -9.32 -0.72
CA ASN A 130 31.93 -9.41 -1.17
C ASN A 130 32.34 -8.21 -2.04
N ASP A 131 31.37 -7.56 -2.71
CA ASP A 131 31.64 -6.34 -3.49
C ASP A 131 31.95 -5.13 -2.58
N LEU A 132 31.65 -5.22 -1.29
CA LEU A 132 31.77 -4.12 -0.32
C LEU A 132 33.00 -4.22 0.59
N LEU A 133 33.77 -5.30 0.46
CA LEU A 133 34.90 -5.57 1.33
C LEU A 133 36.03 -6.26 0.56
N LYS A 134 37.27 -5.93 0.94
CA LYS A 134 38.46 -6.62 0.45
C LYS A 134 39.29 -7.08 1.63
N GLY A 135 39.75 -8.30 1.54
CA GLY A 135 40.60 -8.90 2.54
C GLY A 135 41.06 -10.28 2.10
N GLU A 136 41.96 -10.82 2.89
CA GLU A 136 42.46 -12.18 2.71
C GLU A 136 42.42 -12.87 4.07
N ILE A 137 42.04 -14.14 4.06
CA ILE A 137 42.10 -15.02 5.21
C ILE A 137 42.71 -16.35 4.81
N SER A 138 43.61 -16.87 5.63
CA SER A 138 44.19 -18.21 5.48
C SER A 138 44.44 -18.82 6.84
N ILE A 139 44.32 -20.14 6.91
CA ILE A 139 44.49 -20.92 8.13
C ILE A 139 45.59 -21.95 7.88
N ASN A 140 46.57 -21.99 8.77
CA ASN A 140 47.59 -23.03 8.80
C ASN A 140 47.03 -24.25 9.54
N GLU A 141 46.64 -25.28 8.80
CA GLU A 141 46.09 -26.51 9.39
C GLU A 141 47.13 -27.30 10.20
N GLU A 142 48.43 -27.14 9.96
CA GLU A 142 49.48 -27.82 10.74
C GLU A 142 49.60 -27.24 12.16
N GLU A 143 49.27 -25.96 12.35
CA GLU A 143 49.29 -25.27 13.64
C GLU A 143 47.90 -25.25 14.31
N CYS A 144 46.84 -25.52 13.55
CA CYS A 144 45.48 -25.54 14.07
C CYS A 144 45.24 -26.75 14.97
N ILE A 145 44.83 -26.51 16.21
CA ILE A 145 44.45 -27.57 17.17
C ILE A 145 42.94 -27.85 17.21
N TYR A 146 42.17 -27.29 16.26
CA TYR A 146 40.72 -27.47 16.12
C TYR A 146 39.93 -27.23 17.43
N CYS A 147 40.33 -26.21 18.21
CA CYS A 147 39.71 -25.88 19.51
C CYS A 147 38.38 -25.10 19.41
N SER A 148 37.93 -24.78 18.20
CA SER A 148 36.67 -24.08 17.89
C SER A 148 36.50 -22.64 18.41
N VAL A 149 37.47 -22.09 19.16
CA VAL A 149 37.42 -20.70 19.66
C VAL A 149 37.18 -19.67 18.54
N CYS A 150 37.82 -19.86 17.37
CA CYS A 150 37.62 -18.97 16.23
C CYS A 150 36.22 -19.05 15.62
N ALA A 151 35.60 -20.23 15.64
CA ALA A 151 34.23 -20.43 15.17
C ALA A 151 33.23 -19.80 16.14
N GLU A 152 33.37 -20.06 17.44
CA GLU A 152 32.49 -19.50 18.49
C GLU A 152 32.52 -17.97 18.56
N LEU A 153 33.68 -17.36 18.26
CA LEU A 153 33.84 -15.90 18.30
C LEU A 153 33.61 -15.23 16.94
N CYS A 154 33.35 -15.98 15.87
CA CYS A 154 33.14 -15.39 14.55
C CYS A 154 31.76 -14.71 14.49
N PRO A 155 31.67 -13.37 14.45
CA PRO A 155 30.37 -12.68 14.53
C PRO A 155 29.49 -12.88 13.30
N ALA A 156 30.06 -13.40 12.21
CA ALA A 156 29.37 -13.65 10.95
C ALA A 156 29.12 -15.15 10.69
N ASP A 157 29.44 -16.02 11.66
CA ASP A 157 29.34 -17.47 11.54
C ASP A 157 30.01 -18.02 10.27
N ALA A 158 31.14 -17.40 9.89
CA ALA A 158 31.87 -17.69 8.66
C ALA A 158 32.85 -18.86 8.80
N ILE A 159 33.07 -19.41 10.00
CA ILE A 159 34.09 -20.44 10.25
C ILE A 159 33.41 -21.70 10.77
N THR A 160 33.62 -22.82 10.09
CA THR A 160 33.16 -24.14 10.54
C THR A 160 34.37 -24.96 10.97
N VAL A 161 34.33 -25.50 12.19
CA VAL A 161 35.37 -26.42 12.71
C VAL A 161 34.72 -27.76 13.01
N VAL A 162 35.24 -28.81 12.40
CA VAL A 162 34.91 -30.20 12.75
C VAL A 162 36.07 -30.75 13.57
N ASN A 163 35.77 -31.29 14.75
CA ASN A 163 36.74 -31.97 15.60
C ASN A 163 36.10 -33.24 16.17
N ILE A 164 36.15 -34.31 15.38
CA ILE A 164 35.71 -35.64 15.78
C ILE A 164 36.91 -36.60 15.76
N LYS A 165 36.81 -37.71 16.51
CA LYS A 165 37.91 -38.62 16.83
C LYS A 165 38.80 -39.05 15.65
N ASP A 166 38.25 -39.10 14.43
CA ASP A 166 38.94 -39.54 13.21
C ASP A 166 38.83 -38.54 12.04
N ALA A 167 38.30 -37.33 12.27
CA ALA A 167 38.22 -36.28 11.26
C ALA A 167 38.26 -34.88 11.91
N CYS A 168 39.27 -34.11 11.55
CA CYS A 168 39.38 -32.71 11.90
C CYS A 168 39.46 -31.87 10.63
N SER A 169 38.64 -30.83 10.53
CA SER A 169 38.70 -29.86 9.44
C SER A 169 38.32 -28.48 9.92
N ILE A 170 38.78 -27.47 9.20
CA ILE A 170 38.41 -26.08 9.42
C ILE A 170 38.20 -25.42 8.07
N GLU A 171 37.06 -24.78 7.88
CA GLU A 171 36.70 -24.12 6.63
C GLU A 171 36.20 -22.71 6.92
N VAL A 172 36.53 -21.78 6.03
CA VAL A 172 36.03 -20.40 6.07
C VAL A 172 35.14 -20.17 4.86
N ASP A 173 33.90 -19.77 5.13
CA ASP A 173 32.95 -19.28 4.15
C ASP A 173 33.27 -17.80 3.88
N GLU A 174 33.96 -17.54 2.77
CA GLU A 174 34.39 -16.19 2.39
C GLU A 174 33.20 -15.26 2.10
N ASP A 175 32.05 -15.79 1.64
CA ASP A 175 30.83 -15.01 1.38
C ASP A 175 30.21 -14.46 2.68
N LYS A 176 30.52 -15.09 3.82
CA LYS A 176 30.13 -14.60 5.15
C LYS A 176 31.21 -13.75 5.81
N CYS A 177 32.47 -13.99 5.51
CA CYS A 177 33.60 -13.37 6.19
C CYS A 177 33.66 -11.85 5.95
N VAL A 178 33.76 -11.06 7.02
CA VAL A 178 33.91 -9.59 6.95
C VAL A 178 35.32 -9.10 7.30
N TYR A 179 36.29 -10.01 7.34
CA TYR A 179 37.71 -9.75 7.64
C TYR A 179 37.97 -8.92 8.91
N CYS A 180 37.11 -9.03 9.94
CA CYS A 180 37.21 -8.24 11.18
C CYS A 180 38.45 -8.57 12.05
N GLY A 181 39.10 -9.71 11.78
CA GLY A 181 40.32 -10.15 12.45
C GLY A 181 40.13 -10.69 13.87
N VAL A 182 38.89 -10.95 14.32
CA VAL A 182 38.62 -11.53 15.65
C VAL A 182 39.23 -12.93 15.78
N CYS A 183 39.04 -13.80 14.79
CA CYS A 183 39.57 -15.16 14.77
C CYS A 183 41.12 -15.19 14.86
N LYS A 184 41.80 -14.30 14.12
CA LYS A 184 43.25 -14.11 14.20
C LYS A 184 43.71 -13.76 15.63
N ARG A 185 43.05 -12.80 16.28
CA ARG A 185 43.42 -12.36 17.64
C ARG A 185 43.09 -13.40 18.72
N ALA A 186 42.06 -14.19 18.50
CA ALA A 186 41.61 -15.19 19.46
C ALA A 186 42.34 -16.53 19.33
N CYS A 187 43.00 -16.80 18.20
CA CYS A 187 43.67 -18.08 17.96
C CYS A 187 44.87 -18.26 18.91
N PRO A 188 44.84 -19.24 19.84
CA PRO A 188 45.92 -19.43 20.80
C PRO A 188 47.20 -20.00 20.16
N GLN A 189 47.12 -20.50 18.92
CA GLN A 189 48.25 -21.05 18.16
C GLN A 189 48.74 -20.11 17.07
N GLU A 190 48.16 -18.91 16.94
CA GLU A 190 48.47 -17.97 15.85
C GLU A 190 48.30 -18.53 14.43
N ALA A 191 47.56 -19.65 14.28
CA ALA A 191 47.38 -20.38 13.03
C ALA A 191 46.55 -19.62 11.96
N ILE A 192 45.91 -18.50 12.30
CA ILE A 192 45.01 -17.76 11.42
C ILE A 192 45.65 -16.44 10.99
N LYS A 193 45.85 -16.28 9.67
CA LYS A 193 46.23 -15.01 9.06
C LYS A 193 44.98 -14.38 8.46
N ALA A 194 44.62 -13.19 8.92
CA ALA A 194 43.53 -12.41 8.36
C ALA A 194 43.97 -10.95 8.24
N VAL A 195 43.69 -10.35 7.09
CA VAL A 195 43.94 -8.94 6.79
C VAL A 195 42.70 -8.36 6.11
N CYS A 196 42.21 -7.23 6.63
CA CYS A 196 41.26 -6.39 5.93
C CYS A 196 42.06 -5.34 5.15
N SER A 197 41.77 -5.21 3.85
CA SER A 197 42.38 -4.24 2.95
C SER A 197 41.36 -3.24 2.38
N THR A 198 40.08 -3.31 2.78
CA THR A 198 39.00 -2.42 2.33
C THR A 198 39.38 -0.94 2.38
N CYS A 199 39.94 -0.43 3.49
CA CYS A 199 40.30 0.99 3.60
C CYS A 199 41.48 1.39 2.71
N MET A 200 42.40 0.45 2.40
CA MET A 200 43.54 0.72 1.54
C MET A 200 43.12 0.84 0.07
N TYR A 201 42.07 0.12 -0.31
CA TYR A 201 41.52 0.08 -1.66
C TYR A 201 40.20 0.84 -1.77
N SER A 202 39.94 1.82 -0.89
CA SER A 202 38.65 2.52 -0.82
C SER A 202 38.25 3.19 -2.14
N GLU A 203 39.23 3.61 -2.95
CA GLU A 203 39.01 4.25 -4.25
C GLU A 203 38.60 3.26 -5.36
N GLU A 204 38.78 1.96 -5.14
CA GLU A 204 38.40 0.91 -6.09
C GLU A 204 36.94 0.47 -5.93
N PHE A 205 36.25 0.89 -4.87
CA PHE A 205 34.84 0.58 -4.64
C PHE A 205 33.96 1.57 -5.40
N GLU A 206 33.13 1.04 -6.29
CA GLU A 206 32.09 1.84 -6.91
C GLU A 206 30.99 2.19 -5.90
N LYS A 207 30.33 3.33 -6.12
CA LYS A 207 29.17 3.69 -5.30
C LYS A 207 28.08 2.65 -5.57
N VAL A 208 27.70 1.92 -4.52
CA VAL A 208 26.59 0.96 -4.57
C VAL A 208 25.33 1.69 -5.02
N LYS A 209 24.77 1.24 -6.15
CA LYS A 209 23.40 1.58 -6.54
C LYS A 209 22.48 0.48 -6.05
N ILE A 210 21.52 0.85 -5.23
CA ILE A 210 20.42 -0.03 -4.88
C ILE A 210 19.45 -0.05 -6.07
N THR A 211 19.09 -1.24 -6.54
CA THR A 211 18.12 -1.43 -7.60
C THR A 211 16.90 -2.16 -7.07
N GLY A 212 15.81 -2.16 -7.84
CA GLY A 212 14.58 -2.79 -7.43
C GLY A 212 13.44 -2.53 -8.40
N ASP A 213 12.29 -3.06 -8.03
CA ASP A 213 11.01 -2.87 -8.71
C ASP A 213 9.99 -2.37 -7.68
N ILE A 214 9.08 -1.50 -8.10
CA ILE A 214 7.98 -1.04 -7.26
C ILE A 214 6.69 -1.00 -8.07
N PHE A 215 5.60 -1.46 -7.46
CA PHE A 215 4.31 -1.60 -8.14
C PHE A 215 3.18 -1.12 -7.23
N ILE A 216 2.25 -0.36 -7.81
CA ILE A 216 1.01 0.06 -7.16
C ILE A 216 -0.13 -0.78 -7.72
N GLY A 217 -0.76 -1.58 -6.86
CA GLY A 217 -1.91 -2.42 -7.19
C GLY A 217 -3.23 -1.66 -7.33
N SER A 218 -4.24 -2.38 -7.81
CA SER A 218 -5.58 -1.85 -8.06
C SER A 218 -6.34 -1.43 -6.79
N ASP A 219 -5.91 -1.89 -5.62
CA ASP A 219 -6.49 -1.52 -4.32
C ASP A 219 -6.09 -0.10 -3.87
N CYS A 220 -5.27 0.60 -4.66
CA CYS A 220 -4.90 1.97 -4.39
C CYS A 220 -6.12 2.91 -4.46
N ILE A 221 -6.35 3.63 -3.36
CA ILE A 221 -7.43 4.63 -3.25
C ILE A 221 -6.92 6.08 -3.36
N ASN A 222 -5.65 6.28 -3.71
CA ASN A 222 -5.02 7.58 -3.92
C ASN A 222 -5.03 8.50 -2.68
N CYS A 223 -4.83 7.94 -1.49
CA CYS A 223 -4.87 8.68 -0.23
C CYS A 223 -3.74 9.70 -0.05
N GLY A 224 -2.52 9.40 -0.53
CA GLY A 224 -1.37 10.30 -0.41
C GLY A 224 -0.30 9.87 0.60
N TRP A 225 -0.51 8.81 1.38
CA TRP A 225 0.49 8.33 2.35
C TRP A 225 1.87 8.07 1.72
N CYS A 226 1.91 7.48 0.53
CA CYS A 226 3.16 7.22 -0.18
C CYS A 226 3.90 8.49 -0.59
N LYS A 227 3.17 9.55 -0.94
CA LYS A 227 3.72 10.88 -1.25
C LYS A 227 4.35 11.50 -0.01
N GLU A 228 3.59 11.62 1.07
CA GLU A 228 4.04 12.31 2.28
C GLU A 228 5.15 11.57 3.03
N ILE A 229 5.21 10.24 2.97
CA ILE A 229 6.26 9.47 3.67
C ILE A 229 7.55 9.34 2.86
N CYS A 230 7.53 9.72 1.58
CA CYS A 230 8.66 9.56 0.69
C CYS A 230 9.78 10.54 1.07
N PRO A 231 10.99 10.06 1.42
CA PRO A 231 12.08 10.95 1.81
C PRO A 231 12.75 11.66 0.62
N VAL A 232 12.40 11.29 -0.61
CA VAL A 232 13.01 11.77 -1.86
C VAL A 232 11.97 12.25 -2.86
N ASP A 233 10.72 12.44 -2.41
CA ASP A 233 9.60 12.96 -3.21
C ASP A 233 9.31 12.20 -4.52
N ALA A 234 9.78 10.97 -4.66
CA ALA A 234 9.57 10.13 -5.85
C ALA A 234 8.10 9.70 -6.08
N ALA A 235 7.19 9.97 -5.14
CA ALA A 235 5.80 9.51 -5.19
C ALA A 235 4.86 10.70 -5.41
N GLU A 236 4.03 10.62 -6.44
CA GLU A 236 3.02 11.63 -6.76
C GLU A 236 1.62 11.04 -6.68
N VAL A 237 0.68 11.85 -6.17
CA VAL A 237 -0.71 11.44 -5.97
C VAL A 237 -1.65 12.57 -6.36
N THR A 238 -2.57 12.25 -7.27
CA THR A 238 -3.74 13.07 -7.60
C THR A 238 -4.97 12.39 -6.99
N LYS A 239 -5.73 13.11 -6.17
CA LYS A 239 -6.95 12.61 -5.49
C LYS A 239 -8.19 12.74 -6.38
N PRO A 240 -9.24 11.93 -6.17
CA PRO A 240 -10.49 12.01 -6.92
C PRO A 240 -11.24 13.33 -6.70
N PHE A 241 -11.20 13.87 -5.48
CA PHE A 241 -11.97 15.05 -5.08
C PHE A 241 -11.07 16.15 -4.53
N GLU A 242 -11.51 17.39 -4.70
CA GLU A 242 -10.97 18.59 -4.06
C GLU A 242 -11.99 19.11 -3.04
N GLY A 243 -11.52 19.63 -1.91
CA GLY A 243 -12.39 20.14 -0.85
C GLY A 243 -11.80 19.89 0.54
N GLU A 244 -12.67 19.84 1.54
CA GLU A 244 -12.28 19.79 2.95
C GLU A 244 -13.15 18.84 3.77
N ILE A 245 -12.56 18.28 4.83
CA ILE A 245 -13.27 17.54 5.87
C ILE A 245 -13.12 18.26 7.22
N SER A 246 -14.21 18.30 8.00
CA SER A 246 -14.22 18.91 9.33
C SER A 246 -15.13 18.15 10.30
N THR A 247 -14.89 18.31 11.59
CA THR A 247 -15.77 17.87 12.67
C THR A 247 -16.37 19.11 13.34
N THR A 248 -17.62 19.03 13.77
CA THR A 248 -18.24 20.04 14.65
C THR A 248 -17.91 19.67 16.11
N ASP A 249 -17.06 20.49 16.73
CA ASP A 249 -16.30 20.11 17.94
C ASP A 249 -17.12 19.94 19.23
N GLU A 250 -18.35 20.47 19.30
CA GLU A 250 -19.04 20.63 20.58
C GLU A 250 -19.70 19.36 21.14
N GLU A 251 -19.85 18.29 20.35
CA GLU A 251 -20.61 17.11 20.77
C GLU A 251 -20.05 15.76 20.31
N CYS A 252 -18.86 15.72 19.69
CA CYS A 252 -18.22 14.44 19.36
C CYS A 252 -17.98 13.63 20.64
N VAL A 253 -18.47 12.39 20.69
CA VAL A 253 -18.27 11.49 21.86
C VAL A 253 -17.09 10.54 21.68
N ALA A 254 -16.23 10.75 20.68
CA ALA A 254 -15.09 9.88 20.35
C ALA A 254 -15.45 8.38 20.25
N CYS A 255 -16.59 8.05 19.64
CA CYS A 255 -17.05 6.65 19.54
C CYS A 255 -16.21 5.75 18.62
N GLY A 256 -15.27 6.31 17.85
CA GLY A 256 -14.35 5.57 16.97
C GLY A 256 -14.92 5.13 15.62
N SER A 257 -16.23 5.26 15.35
CA SER A 257 -16.82 4.77 14.10
C SER A 257 -16.17 5.35 12.83
N CYS A 258 -15.77 6.62 12.84
CA CYS A 258 -15.06 7.23 11.72
C CYS A 258 -13.64 6.67 11.52
N VAL A 259 -12.97 6.25 12.60
CA VAL A 259 -11.66 5.59 12.55
C VAL A 259 -11.82 4.18 11.99
N ASP A 260 -12.80 3.43 12.50
CA ASP A 260 -13.06 2.05 12.08
C ASP A 260 -13.31 1.92 10.57
N ILE A 261 -13.96 2.92 9.95
CA ILE A 261 -14.33 2.87 8.52
C ILE A 261 -13.33 3.56 7.59
N CYS A 262 -12.35 4.32 8.11
CA CYS A 262 -11.49 5.13 7.26
C CYS A 262 -10.44 4.29 6.54
N SER A 263 -10.70 3.94 5.28
CA SER A 263 -9.76 3.21 4.42
C SER A 263 -8.46 3.97 4.12
N CYS A 264 -8.45 5.28 4.34
CA CYS A 264 -7.24 6.10 4.22
C CYS A 264 -6.40 6.15 5.50
N ASN A 265 -6.88 5.63 6.64
CA ASN A 265 -6.28 5.90 7.95
C ASN A 265 -6.04 7.41 8.20
N ALA A 266 -6.96 8.25 7.74
CA ALA A 266 -6.83 9.72 7.74
C ALA A 266 -7.43 10.39 8.99
N VAL A 267 -7.87 9.62 9.98
CA VAL A 267 -8.56 10.14 11.16
C VAL A 267 -8.03 9.48 12.42
N VAL A 268 -7.85 10.29 13.45
CA VAL A 268 -7.43 9.86 14.79
C VAL A 268 -8.39 10.45 15.83
N LEU A 269 -8.48 9.80 16.98
CA LEU A 269 -9.15 10.37 18.14
C LEU A 269 -8.12 11.07 19.02
N GLU A 270 -8.22 12.38 19.15
CA GLU A 270 -7.38 13.19 20.02
C GLU A 270 -8.26 14.13 20.84
N ASP A 271 -7.95 14.32 22.12
CA ASP A 271 -8.71 15.19 23.03
C ASP A 271 -10.22 14.86 23.11
N ASN A 272 -10.57 13.58 22.91
CA ASN A 272 -11.94 13.08 22.79
C ASN A 272 -12.73 13.62 21.58
N VAL A 273 -12.05 14.06 20.52
CA VAL A 273 -12.67 14.47 19.26
C VAL A 273 -11.97 13.79 18.07
N ALA A 274 -12.73 13.51 17.01
CA ALA A 274 -12.17 13.02 15.75
C ALA A 274 -11.43 14.15 15.02
N LYS A 275 -10.13 14.00 14.82
CA LYS A 275 -9.29 14.91 14.03
C LYS A 275 -8.90 14.25 12.72
N PHE A 276 -9.05 14.97 11.62
CA PHE A 276 -8.78 14.49 10.27
C PHE A 276 -7.50 15.09 9.71
N ASN A 277 -6.66 14.26 9.09
CA ASN A 277 -5.56 14.70 8.27
C ASN A 277 -6.04 14.85 6.81
N GLN A 278 -6.16 16.10 6.36
CA GLN A 278 -6.60 16.45 5.01
C GLN A 278 -5.66 15.89 3.92
N GLU A 279 -4.35 15.78 4.22
CA GLU A 279 -3.36 15.25 3.29
C GLU A 279 -3.57 13.77 2.98
N TYR A 280 -4.25 13.01 3.85
CA TYR A 280 -4.58 11.60 3.61
C TYR A 280 -6.04 11.36 3.21
N CYS A 281 -6.91 12.34 3.43
CA CYS A 281 -8.33 12.22 3.12
C CYS A 281 -8.59 12.27 1.61
N VAL A 282 -9.43 11.36 1.11
CA VAL A 282 -9.89 11.35 -0.30
C VAL A 282 -11.32 11.88 -0.46
N LEU A 283 -11.90 12.41 0.62
CA LEU A 283 -13.25 12.98 0.66
C LEU A 283 -14.33 11.98 0.19
N CYS A 284 -14.18 10.70 0.50
CA CYS A 284 -15.15 9.68 0.09
C CYS A 284 -16.50 9.85 0.81
N GLY A 285 -16.52 10.35 2.05
CA GLY A 285 -17.74 10.54 2.84
C GLY A 285 -18.17 9.33 3.70
N ALA A 286 -17.43 8.23 3.70
CA ALA A 286 -17.76 7.05 4.52
C ALA A 286 -17.90 7.38 6.01
N CYS A 287 -17.02 8.24 6.53
CA CYS A 287 -17.08 8.69 7.92
C CYS A 287 -18.31 9.56 8.24
N VAL A 288 -18.85 10.29 7.25
CA VAL A 288 -20.07 11.10 7.39
C VAL A 288 -21.25 10.17 7.59
N ASN A 289 -21.40 9.18 6.71
CA ASN A 289 -22.51 8.21 6.73
C ASN A 289 -22.53 7.36 8.00
N LEU A 290 -21.37 7.19 8.66
CA LEU A 290 -21.23 6.38 9.85
C LEU A 290 -21.32 7.15 11.16
N CYS A 291 -21.35 8.49 11.11
CA CYS A 291 -21.39 9.31 12.31
C CYS A 291 -22.79 9.29 12.91
N PRO A 292 -23.03 8.62 14.06
CA PRO A 292 -24.38 8.57 14.66
C PRO A 292 -24.85 9.92 15.19
N GLN A 293 -23.95 10.91 15.26
CA GLN A 293 -24.22 12.25 15.74
C GLN A 293 -24.23 13.28 14.60
N GLU A 294 -24.00 12.85 13.35
CA GLU A 294 -23.98 13.72 12.17
C GLU A 294 -23.03 14.94 12.31
N ARG A 295 -21.87 14.72 12.96
CA ARG A 295 -20.91 15.79 13.31
C ARG A 295 -19.79 15.98 12.31
N ILE A 296 -19.64 15.09 11.34
CA ILE A 296 -18.57 15.11 10.35
C ILE A 296 -19.13 15.69 9.06
N ASN A 297 -18.46 16.68 8.49
CA ASN A 297 -18.83 17.29 7.23
C ASN A 297 -17.72 17.10 6.20
N VAL A 298 -18.08 16.68 5.00
CA VAL A 298 -17.21 16.64 3.83
C VAL A 298 -17.77 17.63 2.81
N SER A 299 -17.00 18.66 2.47
CA SER A 299 -17.28 19.56 1.35
C SER A 299 -16.41 19.17 0.17
N ARG A 300 -17.02 19.03 -1.00
CA ARG A 300 -16.34 18.74 -2.28
C ARG A 300 -16.54 19.93 -3.21
N THR A 301 -15.48 20.66 -3.45
CA THR A 301 -15.45 21.82 -4.35
C THR A 301 -15.13 21.43 -5.79
N GLY A 302 -14.51 20.26 -6.00
CA GLY A 302 -14.15 19.76 -7.32
C GLY A 302 -14.02 18.23 -7.37
N MET A 303 -14.07 17.68 -8.58
CA MET A 303 -13.82 16.26 -8.85
C MET A 303 -13.00 16.09 -10.12
N LYS A 304 -12.09 15.12 -10.13
CA LYS A 304 -11.23 14.76 -11.27
C LYS A 304 -11.92 13.77 -12.22
N LEU A 305 -13.18 14.06 -12.56
CA LEU A 305 -14.00 13.26 -13.47
C LEU A 305 -14.21 14.02 -14.78
N THR A 306 -13.84 13.41 -15.89
CA THR A 306 -13.89 14.02 -17.23
C THR A 306 -14.89 13.31 -18.13
N ASN A 307 -15.09 13.85 -19.34
CA ASN A 307 -15.92 13.22 -20.39
C ASN A 307 -17.40 13.04 -20.04
N ILE A 308 -17.99 13.98 -19.29
CA ILE A 308 -19.40 13.97 -18.94
C ILE A 308 -20.21 14.68 -20.04
N SER A 309 -20.79 13.92 -20.97
CA SER A 309 -21.58 14.46 -22.08
C SER A 309 -23.08 14.52 -21.81
N SER A 310 -23.60 13.57 -21.02
CA SER A 310 -25.03 13.47 -20.72
C SER A 310 -25.48 14.51 -19.68
N ALA A 311 -26.53 15.28 -20.01
CA ALA A 311 -27.10 16.27 -19.10
C ALA A 311 -27.67 15.65 -17.81
N SER A 312 -28.27 14.46 -17.90
CA SER A 312 -28.81 13.77 -16.72
C SER A 312 -27.71 13.27 -15.79
N TRP A 313 -26.57 12.85 -16.35
CA TRP A 313 -25.41 12.42 -15.57
C TRP A 313 -24.75 13.62 -14.91
N LYS A 314 -24.57 14.71 -15.66
CA LYS A 314 -24.04 15.96 -15.11
C LYS A 314 -24.86 16.43 -13.90
N ALA A 315 -26.19 16.49 -14.04
CA ALA A 315 -27.07 16.89 -12.94
C ALA A 315 -27.01 15.93 -11.73
N SER A 316 -26.74 14.65 -11.94
CA SER A 316 -26.63 13.66 -10.85
C SER A 316 -25.25 13.72 -10.17
N LEU A 317 -24.18 13.91 -10.94
CA LEU A 317 -22.81 14.02 -10.43
C LEU A 317 -22.58 15.36 -9.72
N GLU A 318 -23.19 16.45 -10.19
CA GLU A 318 -23.12 17.76 -9.53
C GLU A 318 -23.65 17.74 -8.09
N LYS A 319 -24.56 16.80 -7.75
CA LYS A 319 -25.02 16.60 -6.36
C LYS A 319 -23.92 16.15 -5.40
N LEU A 320 -22.83 15.58 -5.92
CA LEU A 320 -21.69 15.14 -5.11
C LEU A 320 -20.81 16.31 -4.67
N LEU A 321 -20.97 17.49 -5.29
CA LEU A 321 -20.28 18.73 -4.96
C LEU A 321 -21.15 19.59 -4.04
N ASN A 322 -20.55 20.19 -3.01
CA ASN A 322 -21.24 20.94 -1.96
C ASN A 322 -20.36 22.01 -1.30
#